data_AF-A0A8T1XIJ7-F1
#
_entry.id   AF-A0A8T1XIJ7-F1
#
_cell.length_a   1.000
_cell.length_b   1.000
_cell.length_c   1.000
_cell.angle_alpha   90.00
_cell.angle_beta   90.00
_cell.angle_gamma   90.00
#
_symmetry.space_group_name_H-M   'P 1'
#
loop_
_entity.id
_entity.type
_entity.pdbx_description
1 polymer ?
#
loop_
_entity_poly.entity_id
_entity_poly.type
_entity_poly.pdbx_seq_one_letter_code
_entity_poly.pdbx_strand_id
1 'polypeptide(L)'
;MNYGDNSYSRGNVAVDTLTLGSTDNRPVQVKNIIIGCGHENAVTFRNKSSGIVGLGGGAISLIKQLGDSIEGKFSYCLVPENDQTSKISFGTNAVVSGPGTVSTPLVVKSPETFYFITLKSITVGSKNMPTPGSDIKGNMVIDSGTTLTLLPGKYYFQIESAVASLIDAERSKDERIGSSLCYNATADLKFPVITMHFDGADVKLDSYNSFF
;
A
#
# COMPACT_ATOMS: atom_id res chain seq x y z
N MET A 1 -10.93 -14.10 -10.96
CA MET A 1 -10.57 -12.89 -10.18
C MET A 1 -9.97 -11.88 -11.15
N ASN A 2 -10.32 -10.60 -11.03
CA ASN A 2 -9.72 -9.52 -11.82
C ASN A 2 -9.11 -8.49 -10.87
N TYR A 3 -8.07 -7.81 -11.32
CA TYR A 3 -7.42 -6.71 -10.61
C TYR A 3 -7.60 -5.39 -11.36
N GLY A 4 -7.33 -4.27 -10.69
CA GLY A 4 -7.57 -2.92 -11.22
C GLY A 4 -6.73 -2.57 -12.46
N ASP A 5 -5.62 -3.27 -12.68
CA ASP A 5 -4.71 -3.13 -13.82
C ASP A 5 -5.07 -4.07 -15.00
N ASN A 6 -6.22 -4.75 -14.93
CA ASN A 6 -6.67 -5.80 -15.84
C ASN A 6 -5.94 -7.15 -15.72
N SER A 7 -5.06 -7.32 -14.74
CA SER A 7 -4.57 -8.65 -14.38
C SER A 7 -5.75 -9.55 -14.00
N TYR A 8 -5.67 -10.83 -14.35
CA TYR A 8 -6.72 -11.79 -14.03
C TYR A 8 -6.18 -13.18 -13.76
N SER A 9 -6.99 -13.95 -13.03
CA SER A 9 -6.80 -15.38 -12.85
C SER A 9 -8.15 -16.10 -12.96
N ARG A 10 -8.20 -17.17 -13.73
CA ARG A 10 -9.37 -18.06 -13.88
C ARG A 10 -8.98 -19.48 -13.50
N GLY A 11 -9.86 -20.14 -12.76
CA GLY A 11 -9.69 -21.52 -12.40
C GLY A 11 -10.70 -21.96 -11.35
N ASN A 12 -10.31 -22.93 -10.53
CA ASN A 12 -11.21 -23.58 -9.59
C ASN A 12 -10.97 -23.08 -8.17
N VAL A 13 -12.01 -23.18 -7.34
CA VAL A 13 -11.85 -23.05 -5.89
C VAL A 13 -11.38 -24.40 -5.34
N ALA A 14 -10.42 -24.34 -4.42
CA ALA A 14 -9.95 -25.49 -3.67
C ALA A 14 -9.92 -25.16 -2.17
N VAL A 15 -9.77 -26.18 -1.36
CA VAL A 15 -9.66 -26.08 0.09
C VAL A 15 -8.40 -26.82 0.50
N ASP A 16 -7.54 -26.17 1.27
CA ASP A 16 -6.27 -26.75 1.72
C ASP A 16 -5.88 -26.27 3.13
N THR A 17 -4.69 -26.66 3.58
CA THR A 17 -4.11 -26.25 4.87
C THR A 17 -3.04 -25.19 4.65
N LEU A 18 -3.21 -24.03 5.29
CA LEU A 18 -2.19 -22.99 5.35
C LEU A 18 -1.27 -23.23 6.56
N THR A 19 0.03 -23.26 6.33
CA THR A 19 1.02 -23.33 7.41
C THR A 19 1.77 -22.00 7.52
N LEU A 20 1.75 -21.39 8.70
CA LEU A 20 2.43 -20.13 9.00
C LEU A 20 3.49 -20.33 10.09
N GLY A 21 4.55 -19.53 10.04
CA GLY A 21 5.49 -19.42 11.16
C GLY A 21 4.83 -18.78 12.37
N SER A 22 5.34 -19.09 13.57
CA SER A 22 4.89 -18.54 14.84
C SER A 22 6.06 -18.01 15.66
N THR A 23 5.77 -17.11 16.60
CA THR A 23 6.76 -16.51 17.51
C THR A 23 7.40 -17.50 18.48
N ASP A 24 6.79 -18.67 18.69
CA ASP A 24 7.32 -19.75 19.51
C ASP A 24 8.08 -20.82 18.69
N ASN A 25 8.42 -20.51 17.43
CA ASN A 25 9.06 -21.41 16.46
C ASN A 25 8.28 -22.70 16.17
N ARG A 26 6.97 -22.75 16.49
CA ARG A 26 6.10 -23.86 16.16
C ARG A 26 5.15 -23.46 15.03
N PRO A 27 5.24 -24.07 13.84
CA PRO A 27 4.35 -23.72 12.74
C PRO A 27 2.87 -23.89 13.12
N VAL A 28 2.06 -22.90 12.79
CA VAL A 28 0.60 -22.91 12.98
C VAL A 28 -0.03 -23.41 11.68
N GLN A 29 -0.85 -24.45 11.78
CA GLN A 29 -1.62 -24.98 10.67
C GLN A 29 -3.07 -24.55 10.78
N VAL A 30 -3.55 -23.84 9.76
CA VAL A 30 -4.95 -23.44 9.62
C VAL A 30 -5.55 -24.29 8.52
N LYS A 31 -6.43 -25.21 8.90
CA LYS A 31 -7.10 -26.13 7.98
C LYS A 31 -8.28 -25.44 7.31
N ASN A 32 -8.73 -26.05 6.21
CA ASN A 32 -9.93 -25.65 5.48
C ASN A 32 -9.87 -24.21 4.93
N ILE A 33 -8.69 -23.74 4.56
CA ILE A 33 -8.51 -22.46 3.89
C ILE A 33 -8.94 -22.60 2.43
N ILE A 34 -9.91 -21.79 2.05
CA ILE A 34 -10.38 -21.62 0.68
C ILE A 34 -9.32 -20.86 -0.11
N ILE A 35 -8.85 -21.46 -1.20
CA ILE A 35 -7.87 -20.89 -2.12
C ILE A 35 -8.38 -20.97 -3.56
N GLY A 36 -7.82 -20.14 -4.45
CA GLY A 36 -8.03 -20.25 -5.88
C GLY A 36 -6.88 -21.00 -6.55
N CYS A 37 -7.18 -22.06 -7.29
CA CYS A 37 -6.24 -22.73 -8.18
C CYS A 37 -6.35 -22.12 -9.59
N GLY A 38 -5.45 -21.19 -9.92
CA GLY A 38 -5.43 -20.48 -11.19
C GLY A 38 -4.86 -21.34 -12.32
N HIS A 39 -5.64 -21.59 -13.37
CA HIS A 39 -5.25 -22.32 -14.58
C HIS A 39 -4.87 -21.39 -15.73
N GLU A 40 -5.54 -20.25 -15.82
CA GLU A 40 -5.31 -19.21 -16.81
C GLU A 40 -5.06 -17.89 -16.08
N ASN A 41 -3.84 -17.37 -16.23
CA ASN A 41 -3.38 -16.22 -15.47
C ASN A 41 -2.73 -15.19 -16.39
N ALA A 42 -3.11 -13.93 -16.23
CA ALA A 42 -2.40 -12.78 -16.78
C ALA A 42 -2.04 -11.86 -15.62
N VAL A 43 -0.73 -11.64 -15.41
CA VAL A 43 -0.20 -10.88 -14.27
C VAL A 43 0.84 -9.87 -14.74
N THR A 44 0.99 -8.78 -14.00
CA THR A 44 1.93 -7.69 -14.30
C THR A 44 3.24 -7.77 -13.51
N PHE A 45 3.30 -8.54 -12.42
CA PHE A 45 4.52 -8.69 -11.62
C PHE A 45 5.54 -9.62 -12.28
N ARG A 46 6.83 -9.26 -12.16
CA ARG A 46 7.94 -9.92 -12.86
C ARG A 46 8.62 -11.04 -12.08
N ASN A 47 8.31 -11.17 -10.78
CA ASN A 47 9.01 -12.09 -9.89
C ASN A 47 8.40 -13.49 -9.93
N LYS A 48 9.23 -14.51 -9.72
CA LYS A 48 8.79 -15.91 -9.58
C LYS A 48 7.90 -16.02 -8.34
N SER A 49 6.60 -16.20 -8.53
CA SER A 49 5.64 -16.48 -7.47
C SER A 49 4.72 -17.62 -7.88
N SER A 50 4.09 -18.26 -6.90
CA SER A 50 3.10 -19.32 -7.12
C SER A 50 1.66 -18.82 -7.00
N GLY A 51 1.45 -17.53 -6.74
CA GLY A 51 0.13 -16.94 -6.56
C GLY A 51 0.13 -15.63 -5.78
N ILE A 52 -1.06 -15.23 -5.32
CA ILE A 52 -1.32 -13.99 -4.58
C ILE A 52 -2.00 -14.34 -3.26
N VAL A 53 -1.55 -13.72 -2.17
CA VAL A 53 -2.25 -13.78 -0.88
C VAL A 53 -3.18 -12.56 -0.77
N GLY A 54 -4.48 -12.80 -0.80
CA GLY A 54 -5.48 -11.74 -0.67
C GLY A 54 -5.63 -11.27 0.78
N LEU A 55 -5.15 -10.07 1.09
CA LEU A 55 -5.23 -9.48 2.43
C LEU A 55 -6.43 -8.52 2.62
N GLY A 56 -7.30 -8.36 1.62
CA GLY A 56 -8.44 -7.44 1.67
C GLY A 56 -9.55 -7.81 2.66
N GLY A 57 -10.64 -7.06 2.67
CA GLY A 57 -11.80 -7.30 3.55
C GLY A 57 -12.83 -8.31 3.02
N GLY A 58 -12.65 -8.84 1.81
CA GLY A 58 -13.61 -9.76 1.18
C GLY A 58 -13.75 -11.10 1.92
N ALA A 59 -14.92 -11.75 1.81
CA ALA A 59 -15.28 -12.93 2.60
C ALA A 59 -14.30 -14.12 2.50
N ILE A 60 -13.59 -14.26 1.38
CA ILE A 60 -12.59 -15.31 1.14
C ILE A 60 -11.14 -14.79 1.29
N SER A 61 -10.92 -13.58 1.81
CA SER A 61 -9.57 -13.09 2.08
C SER A 61 -8.91 -13.88 3.21
N LEU A 62 -7.58 -13.90 3.25
CA LEU A 62 -6.86 -14.53 4.35
C LEU A 62 -7.26 -13.94 5.70
N ILE A 63 -7.44 -12.61 5.76
CA ILE A 63 -7.81 -11.91 7.01
C ILE A 63 -9.17 -12.37 7.54
N LYS A 64 -10.16 -12.58 6.67
CA LYS A 64 -11.47 -13.10 7.06
C LYS A 64 -11.45 -14.59 7.39
N GLN A 65 -10.66 -15.38 6.66
CA GLN A 65 -10.55 -16.82 6.88
C GLN A 65 -9.81 -17.18 8.18
N LEU A 66 -8.83 -16.37 8.61
CA LEU A 66 -8.20 -16.52 9.92
C LEU A 66 -9.13 -16.13 11.09
N GLY A 67 -10.12 -15.28 10.80
CA GLY A 67 -11.24 -14.97 11.69
C GLY A 67 -10.82 -14.48 13.07
N ASP A 68 -11.51 -15.01 14.09
CA ASP A 68 -11.32 -14.63 15.49
C ASP A 68 -9.92 -14.95 16.02
N SER A 69 -9.19 -15.88 15.39
CA SER A 69 -7.82 -16.23 15.78
C SER A 69 -6.85 -15.04 15.68
N ILE A 70 -7.19 -14.06 14.84
CA ILE A 70 -6.39 -12.84 14.66
C ILE A 70 -7.20 -11.56 14.91
N GLU A 71 -8.50 -11.67 15.20
CA GLU A 71 -9.43 -10.55 15.38
C GLU A 71 -9.40 -9.52 14.22
N GLY A 72 -9.15 -9.99 13.00
CA GLY A 72 -8.96 -9.14 11.83
C GLY A 72 -7.71 -8.25 11.83
N LYS A 73 -6.77 -8.45 12.78
CA LYS A 73 -5.55 -7.65 12.93
C LYS A 73 -4.41 -8.27 12.12
N PHE A 74 -3.84 -7.46 11.24
CA PHE A 74 -2.58 -7.77 10.55
C PHE A 74 -1.79 -6.49 10.32
N SER A 75 -0.48 -6.62 10.15
CA SER A 75 0.41 -5.52 9.78
C SER A 75 1.55 -6.05 8.94
N TYR A 76 2.10 -5.19 8.09
CA TYR A 76 3.31 -5.49 7.33
C TYR A 76 4.32 -4.35 7.47
N CYS A 77 5.59 -4.71 7.52
CA CYS A 77 6.72 -3.81 7.41
C CYS A 77 7.48 -4.21 6.14
N LEU A 78 7.17 -3.53 5.04
CA LEU A 78 7.80 -3.76 3.75
C LEU A 78 9.14 -3.03 3.71
N VAL A 79 10.18 -3.76 3.32
CA VAL A 79 11.53 -3.23 3.08
C VAL A 79 11.68 -2.92 1.58
N PRO A 80 12.65 -2.07 1.18
CA PRO A 80 12.99 -1.88 -0.23
C PRO A 80 13.17 -3.19 -0.98
N GLU A 81 12.96 -3.20 -2.29
CA GLU A 81 13.23 -4.36 -3.15
C GLU A 81 14.76 -4.61 -3.21
N ASN A 82 15.22 -5.43 -2.26
CA ASN A 82 16.59 -5.88 -2.09
C ASN A 82 16.59 -7.29 -1.45
N ASP A 83 17.75 -7.81 -1.07
CA ASP A 83 17.86 -9.16 -0.48
C ASP A 83 17.36 -9.27 0.98
N GLN A 84 16.73 -8.22 1.54
CA GLN A 84 16.21 -8.23 2.90
C GLN A 84 14.80 -8.81 2.98
N THR A 85 14.50 -9.50 4.08
CA THR A 85 13.19 -10.10 4.32
C THR A 85 12.26 -9.11 5.01
N SER A 86 11.13 -8.81 4.37
CA SER A 86 9.99 -8.10 4.99
C SER A 86 9.26 -8.98 6.00
N LYS A 87 8.48 -8.37 6.90
CA LYS A 87 7.65 -9.12 7.86
C LYS A 87 6.18 -8.77 7.71
N ILE A 88 5.34 -9.81 7.78
CA ILE A 88 3.90 -9.69 8.02
C ILE A 88 3.59 -10.35 9.37
N SER A 89 2.74 -9.72 10.17
CA SER A 89 2.31 -10.20 11.48
C SER A 89 0.80 -10.24 11.55
N PHE A 90 0.27 -11.20 12.30
CA PHE A 90 -1.16 -11.40 12.48
C PHE A 90 -1.51 -11.43 13.98
N GLY A 91 -2.75 -11.07 14.31
CA GLY A 91 -3.25 -11.09 15.68
C GLY A 91 -2.61 -10.03 16.56
N THR A 92 -2.32 -10.37 17.81
CA THR A 92 -1.75 -9.44 18.80
C THR A 92 -0.39 -8.87 18.37
N ASN A 93 0.42 -9.65 17.66
CA ASN A 93 1.73 -9.22 17.16
C ASN A 93 1.62 -8.20 16.01
N ALA A 94 0.42 -8.03 15.43
CA ALA A 94 0.18 -7.03 14.41
C ALA A 94 0.03 -5.61 14.97
N VAL A 95 -0.20 -5.46 16.28
CA VAL A 95 -0.48 -4.16 16.91
C VAL A 95 0.79 -3.30 16.92
N VAL A 96 0.76 -2.23 16.14
CA VAL A 96 1.81 -1.21 16.14
C VAL A 96 1.51 -0.20 17.24
N SER A 97 2.48 0.08 18.10
CA SER A 97 2.37 1.06 19.17
C SER A 97 3.72 1.69 19.50
N GLY A 98 3.70 2.81 20.22
CA GLY A 98 4.90 3.54 20.63
C GLY A 98 5.04 4.91 19.94
N PRO A 99 6.09 5.67 20.30
CA PRO A 99 6.31 7.02 19.78
C PRO A 99 6.32 7.06 18.25
N GLY A 100 5.61 8.03 17.67
CA GLY A 100 5.49 8.18 16.22
C GLY A 100 4.42 7.31 15.56
N THR A 101 3.78 6.39 16.29
CA THR A 101 2.62 5.66 15.76
C THR A 101 1.43 6.60 15.64
N VAL A 102 0.78 6.58 14.48
CA VAL A 102 -0.46 7.31 14.20
C VAL A 102 -1.53 6.33 13.74
N SER A 103 -2.79 6.73 13.86
CA SER A 103 -3.93 5.89 13.47
C SER A 103 -4.98 6.71 12.74
N THR A 104 -5.53 6.18 11.66
CA THR A 104 -6.68 6.77 10.96
C THR A 104 -7.80 5.75 10.82
N PRO A 105 -9.08 6.16 10.89
CA PRO A 105 -10.19 5.23 10.75
C PRO A 105 -10.23 4.57 9.37
N LEU A 106 -10.41 3.25 9.36
CA LEU A 106 -10.86 2.54 8.16
C LEU A 106 -12.33 2.89 7.87
N VAL A 107 -12.65 3.05 6.59
CA VAL A 107 -14.00 3.39 6.13
C VAL A 107 -14.58 2.18 5.41
N VAL A 108 -15.72 1.69 5.89
CA VAL A 108 -16.45 0.60 5.23
C VAL A 108 -17.18 1.14 4.01
N LYS A 109 -16.90 0.58 2.83
CA LYS A 109 -17.57 0.90 1.56
C LYS A 109 -17.79 -0.37 0.75
N SER A 110 -18.74 -0.31 -0.18
CA SER A 110 -18.93 -1.36 -1.17
C SER A 110 -18.01 -1.11 -2.38
N PRO A 111 -17.25 -2.12 -2.85
CA PRO A 111 -17.14 -3.47 -2.30
C PRO A 111 -16.28 -3.51 -1.02
N GLU A 112 -16.65 -4.37 -0.05
CA GLU A 112 -15.97 -4.51 1.26
C GLU A 112 -14.57 -5.13 1.19
N THR A 113 -13.96 -5.16 0.00
CA THR A 113 -12.65 -5.77 -0.22
C THR A 113 -11.49 -4.83 0.06
N PHE A 114 -11.67 -3.51 -0.08
CA PHE A 114 -10.57 -2.55 -0.01
C PHE A 114 -10.50 -1.88 1.37
N TYR A 115 -9.27 -1.55 1.79
CA TYR A 115 -9.05 -0.73 2.97
C TYR A 115 -9.11 0.74 2.59
N PHE A 116 -10.29 1.34 2.73
CA PHE A 116 -10.48 2.75 2.47
C PHE A 116 -10.08 3.58 3.69
N ILE A 117 -9.33 4.66 3.43
CA ILE A 117 -8.96 5.68 4.40
C ILE A 117 -9.31 7.06 3.85
N THR A 118 -9.33 8.08 4.70
CA THR A 118 -9.72 9.43 4.31
C THR A 118 -8.51 10.34 4.31
N LEU A 119 -8.04 10.72 3.12
CA LEU A 119 -7.04 11.76 2.93
C LEU A 119 -7.72 13.13 2.93
N LYS A 120 -7.28 14.01 3.82
CA LYS A 120 -7.79 15.38 3.98
C LYS A 120 -7.02 16.37 3.11
N SER A 121 -5.70 16.31 3.15
CA SER A 121 -4.83 17.20 2.39
C SER A 121 -3.40 16.66 2.27
N ILE A 122 -2.62 17.27 1.39
CA ILE A 122 -1.17 17.03 1.28
C ILE A 122 -0.45 18.36 1.46
N THR A 123 0.52 18.39 2.37
CA THR A 123 1.41 19.54 2.56
C THR A 123 2.77 19.26 1.94
N VAL A 124 3.26 20.22 1.14
CA VAL A 124 4.60 20.24 0.58
C VAL A 124 5.27 21.55 0.99
N GLY A 125 6.32 21.47 1.80
CA GLY A 125 6.90 22.65 2.44
C GLY A 125 5.87 23.39 3.29
N SER A 126 5.57 24.65 2.96
CA SER A 126 4.55 25.46 3.63
C SER A 126 3.17 25.43 2.95
N LYS A 127 3.04 24.75 1.81
CA LYS A 127 1.81 24.76 1.00
C LYS A 127 0.95 23.54 1.32
N ASN A 128 -0.15 23.76 2.02
CA ASN A 128 -1.19 22.76 2.25
C ASN A 128 -2.21 22.75 1.10
N MET A 129 -2.46 21.60 0.50
CA MET A 129 -3.37 21.41 -0.62
C MET A 129 -4.48 20.44 -0.22
N PRO A 130 -5.72 20.91 0.00
CA PRO A 130 -6.86 20.04 0.30
C PRO A 130 -7.11 19.02 -0.81
N THR A 131 -7.36 17.77 -0.43
CA THR A 131 -7.70 16.71 -1.38
C THR A 131 -9.08 16.97 -2.00
N PRO A 132 -9.25 16.80 -3.32
CA PRO A 132 -10.57 16.86 -3.95
C PRO A 132 -11.51 15.84 -3.30
N GLY A 133 -12.65 16.29 -2.79
CA GLY A 133 -13.58 15.43 -2.06
C GLY A 133 -13.08 15.02 -0.67
N SER A 134 -12.32 15.88 0.02
CA SER A 134 -11.83 15.63 1.41
C SER A 134 -12.94 15.55 2.47
N ASP A 135 -14.13 16.04 2.12
CA ASP A 135 -15.39 15.85 2.84
C ASP A 135 -15.95 14.42 2.69
N ILE A 136 -15.61 13.72 1.60
CA ILE A 136 -16.02 12.35 1.34
C ILE A 136 -15.09 11.38 2.08
N LYS A 137 -15.65 10.63 3.04
CA LYS A 137 -14.90 9.58 3.74
C LYS A 137 -14.53 8.43 2.80
N GLY A 138 -13.34 7.86 3.01
CA GLY A 138 -12.84 6.72 2.25
C GLY A 138 -12.55 7.07 0.80
N ASN A 139 -11.83 8.18 0.58
CA ASN A 139 -11.45 8.71 -0.74
C ASN A 139 -10.10 8.17 -1.23
N MET A 140 -9.40 7.36 -0.42
CA MET A 140 -8.14 6.72 -0.75
C MET A 140 -8.19 5.24 -0.36
N VAL A 141 -7.50 4.39 -1.13
CA VAL A 141 -7.35 2.95 -0.86
C VAL A 141 -5.89 2.66 -0.56
N ILE A 142 -5.63 1.83 0.44
CA ILE A 142 -4.31 1.24 0.66
C ILE A 142 -4.17 0.02 -0.25
N ASP A 143 -3.16 0.02 -1.11
CA ASP A 143 -2.90 -1.06 -2.05
C ASP A 143 -1.43 -1.48 -2.05
N SER A 144 -1.13 -2.66 -1.52
CA SER A 144 0.22 -3.25 -1.54
C SER A 144 0.63 -3.81 -2.90
N GLY A 145 -0.29 -3.94 -3.85
CA GLY A 145 -0.05 -4.36 -5.22
C GLY A 145 0.34 -3.22 -6.16
N THR A 146 0.25 -1.96 -5.72
CA THR A 146 0.62 -0.78 -6.51
C THR A 146 1.85 -0.10 -5.91
N THR A 147 2.95 -0.05 -6.66
CA THR A 147 4.22 0.54 -6.20
C THR A 147 4.14 2.05 -5.94
N LEU A 148 3.44 2.80 -6.80
CA LEU A 148 3.37 4.27 -6.74
C LEU A 148 2.03 4.74 -6.16
N THR A 149 2.05 5.84 -5.41
CA THR A 149 0.80 6.50 -4.99
C THR A 149 0.13 7.17 -6.18
N LEU A 150 -1.11 6.77 -6.49
CA LEU A 150 -1.90 7.35 -7.57
C LEU A 150 -2.83 8.44 -7.03
N LEU A 151 -2.78 9.62 -7.64
CA LEU A 151 -3.61 10.77 -7.29
C LEU A 151 -4.42 11.25 -8.51
N PRO A 152 -5.58 11.88 -8.31
CA PRO A 152 -6.34 12.49 -9.41
C PRO A 152 -5.45 13.46 -10.20
N GLY A 153 -5.43 13.38 -11.53
CA GLY A 153 -4.42 14.05 -12.35
C GLY A 153 -4.22 15.54 -12.06
N LYS A 154 -5.30 16.33 -11.93
CA LYS A 154 -5.20 17.76 -11.58
C LYS A 154 -4.56 17.99 -10.21
N TYR A 155 -4.86 17.13 -9.25
CA TYR A 155 -4.33 17.22 -7.88
C TYR A 155 -2.86 16.78 -7.84
N TYR A 156 -2.50 15.72 -8.56
CA TYR A 156 -1.11 15.31 -8.76
C TYR A 156 -0.25 16.47 -9.30
N PHE A 157 -0.68 17.13 -10.38
CA PHE A 157 0.12 18.23 -10.97
C PHE A 157 0.29 19.43 -10.02
N GLN A 158 -0.67 19.70 -9.13
CA GLN A 158 -0.51 20.73 -8.10
C GLN A 158 0.57 20.37 -7.08
N ILE A 159 0.59 19.11 -6.66
CA ILE A 159 1.60 18.58 -5.72
C ILE A 159 2.97 18.51 -6.40
N GLU A 160 3.04 17.99 -7.63
CA GLU A 160 4.26 17.94 -8.44
C GLU A 160 4.88 19.35 -8.59
N SER A 161 4.05 20.34 -8.92
CA SER A 161 4.51 21.73 -9.04
C SER A 161 5.01 22.29 -7.70
N ALA A 162 4.37 21.96 -6.59
CA ALA A 162 4.81 22.37 -5.26
C ALA A 162 6.16 21.72 -4.89
N VAL A 163 6.32 20.42 -5.14
CA VAL A 163 7.59 19.70 -4.95
C VAL A 163 8.69 20.34 -5.79
N ALA A 164 8.40 20.57 -7.06
CA ALA A 164 9.39 21.12 -7.98
C ALA A 164 9.83 22.54 -7.64
N SER A 165 8.97 23.34 -6.98
CA SER A 165 9.32 24.69 -6.53
C SER A 165 10.29 24.71 -5.35
N LEU A 166 10.51 23.58 -4.69
CA LEU A 166 11.37 23.45 -3.50
C LEU A 166 12.67 22.68 -3.77
N ILE A 167 12.83 22.11 -4.96
CA ILE A 167 14.03 21.37 -5.35
C ILE A 167 14.90 22.28 -6.20
N ASP A 168 16.09 22.59 -5.70
CA ASP A 168 17.10 23.37 -6.40
C ASP A 168 17.96 22.46 -7.29
N ALA A 169 17.35 21.93 -8.35
CA ALA A 169 18.03 21.11 -9.35
C ALA A 169 17.35 21.25 -10.72
N GLU A 170 18.13 21.07 -11.78
CA GLU A 170 17.58 21.01 -13.13
C GLU A 170 16.75 19.74 -13.32
N ARG A 171 15.55 19.91 -13.90
CA ARG A 171 14.71 18.78 -14.29
C ARG A 171 15.41 17.99 -15.38
N SER A 172 15.44 16.67 -15.22
CA SER A 172 15.92 15.74 -16.23
C SER A 172 14.74 15.08 -16.94
N LYS A 173 14.99 14.55 -18.14
CA LYS A 173 14.03 13.69 -18.84
C LYS A 173 14.50 12.26 -18.74
N ASP A 174 13.59 11.38 -18.35
CA ASP A 174 13.84 9.94 -18.38
C ASP A 174 12.69 9.28 -19.13
N GLU A 175 13.02 8.72 -20.30
CA GLU A 175 12.07 8.08 -21.21
C GLU A 175 11.34 6.90 -20.55
N ARG A 176 11.91 6.31 -19.49
CA ARG A 176 11.31 5.18 -18.75
C ARG A 176 10.11 5.60 -17.90
N ILE A 177 10.09 6.86 -17.42
CA ILE A 177 9.06 7.41 -16.53
C ILE A 177 8.22 8.51 -17.20
N GLY A 178 8.45 8.73 -18.50
CA GLY A 178 7.65 9.62 -19.34
C GLY A 178 7.76 11.08 -18.92
N SER A 179 6.61 11.73 -18.69
CA SER A 179 6.52 13.15 -18.32
C SER A 179 6.61 13.41 -16.82
N SER A 180 6.90 12.39 -16.02
CA SER A 180 6.98 12.50 -14.57
C SER A 180 8.15 13.39 -14.14
N LEU A 181 8.00 14.05 -12.99
CA LEU A 181 9.05 14.89 -12.43
C LEU A 181 10.32 14.06 -12.12
N CYS A 182 11.44 14.43 -12.74
CA CYS A 182 12.72 13.76 -12.61
C CYS A 182 13.85 14.77 -12.48
N TYR A 183 14.91 14.42 -11.75
CA TYR A 183 16.07 15.26 -11.49
C TYR A 183 17.36 14.44 -11.61
N ASN A 184 18.44 15.08 -12.05
CA ASN A 184 19.77 14.51 -11.90
C ASN A 184 20.21 14.70 -10.44
N ALA A 185 19.90 13.72 -9.59
CA ALA A 185 20.19 13.80 -8.17
C ALA A 185 21.70 13.70 -7.88
N THR A 186 22.20 14.61 -7.04
CA THR A 186 23.52 14.52 -6.40
C THR A 186 23.34 14.13 -4.92
N ALA A 187 24.40 13.64 -4.27
CA ALA A 187 24.33 13.22 -2.87
C ALA A 187 23.86 14.32 -1.90
N ASP A 188 24.08 15.59 -2.27
CA ASP A 188 23.73 16.76 -1.44
C ASP A 188 22.34 17.34 -1.75
N LEU A 189 21.62 16.76 -2.73
CA LEU A 189 20.31 17.25 -3.14
C LEU A 189 19.31 17.08 -2.01
N LYS A 190 18.67 18.19 -1.61
CA LYS A 190 17.66 18.20 -0.57
C LYS A 190 16.27 18.02 -1.18
N PHE A 191 15.54 17.06 -0.65
CA PHE A 191 14.15 16.81 -1.04
C PHE A 191 13.18 17.38 -0.01
N PRO A 192 12.07 17.98 -0.43
CA PRO A 192 11.05 18.43 0.50
C PRO A 192 10.36 17.25 1.17
N VAL A 193 10.09 17.38 2.47
CA VAL A 193 9.20 16.44 3.17
C VAL A 193 7.77 16.68 2.68
N ILE A 194 7.09 15.60 2.32
CA ILE A 194 5.67 15.62 1.95
C ILE A 194 4.90 15.06 3.14
N THR A 195 3.90 15.79 3.64
CA THR A 195 3.03 15.29 4.72
C THR A 195 1.65 14.98 4.16
N MET A 196 1.24 13.72 4.28
CA MET A 196 -0.13 13.30 3.99
C MET A 196 -0.96 13.42 5.27
N HIS A 197 -1.97 14.28 5.22
CA HIS A 197 -2.89 14.51 6.33
C HIS A 197 -4.12 13.63 6.16
N PHE A 198 -4.20 12.55 6.92
CA PHE A 198 -5.37 11.68 7.00
C PHE A 198 -6.31 12.16 8.11
N ASP A 199 -7.50 11.58 8.16
CA ASP A 199 -8.46 11.83 9.24
C ASP A 199 -7.86 11.35 10.58
N GLY A 200 -7.37 12.31 11.39
CA GLY A 200 -6.75 12.08 12.69
C GLY A 200 -5.27 11.66 12.68
N ALA A 201 -4.58 11.68 11.53
CA ALA A 201 -3.19 11.23 11.45
C ALA A 201 -2.38 12.00 10.40
N ASP A 202 -1.15 12.36 10.77
CA ASP A 202 -0.16 12.94 9.85
C ASP A 202 0.93 11.93 9.55
N VAL A 203 1.10 11.59 8.27
CA VAL A 203 2.17 10.71 7.80
C VAL A 203 3.17 11.53 7.02
N LYS A 204 4.39 11.61 7.54
CA LYS A 204 5.51 12.29 6.88
C LYS A 204 6.21 11.30 5.95
N LEU A 205 6.29 11.67 4.69
CA LEU A 205 7.02 10.95 3.65
C LEU A 205 8.34 11.69 3.43
N ASP A 206 9.43 10.98 3.69
CA ASP A 206 10.77 11.50 3.42
C ASP A 206 11.18 11.24 1.95
N SER A 207 12.45 11.47 1.66
CA SER A 207 12.99 11.23 0.32
C SER A 207 12.90 9.77 -0.09
N TYR A 208 13.08 8.84 0.86
CA TYR A 208 13.05 7.41 0.62
C TYR A 208 11.64 6.90 0.30
N ASN A 209 10.60 7.59 0.78
CA ASN A 209 9.21 7.28 0.43
C ASN A 209 8.72 7.95 -0.86
N SER A 210 9.28 9.11 -1.21
CA SER A 210 8.69 10.00 -2.24
C SER A 210 9.48 10.07 -3.55
N PHE A 211 10.72 9.58 -3.58
CA PHE A 211 11.63 9.64 -4.72
C PHE A 211 12.31 8.27 -4.92
N PHE A 212 12.60 7.91 -6.17
CA PHE A 212 13.23 6.64 -6.56
C PHE A 212 14.25 6.84 -7.69
#